data_AF-A0AAN6E8T4-F1
#
_entry.id   AF-A0AAN6E8T4-F1
#
_cell.length_a   1.000
_cell.length_b   1.000
_cell.length_c   1.000
_cell.angle_alpha   90.00
_cell.angle_beta   90.00
_cell.angle_gamma   90.00
#
_symmetry.space_group_name_H-M   'P 1'
#
loop_
_entity.id
_entity.type
_entity.pdbx_description
1 polymer ?
#
loop_
_entity_poly.entity_id
_entity_poly.type
_entity_poly.pdbx_seq_one_letter_code
_entity_poly.pdbx_strand_id
1 'polypeptide(L)'
;MGLTDAPLHHLYSLGAEALGIVDPDDIKWVVKSLTPQPLSCLVEQLHFTSKEELIDQCTFILAERQKSNNHSPYARLKDKLIWKMPVLNCGHDMMIDIPDALTALLLKELHR
;
A
#
# COMPACT_ATOMS: atom_id res chain seq x y z
N MET A 1 -9.61 30.76 24.74
CA MET A 1 -10.26 30.05 25.86
C MET A 1 -11.41 29.24 25.27
N GLY A 2 -11.36 27.94 25.00
CA GLY A 2 -10.30 26.94 24.98
C GLY A 2 -10.73 25.92 23.92
N LEU A 3 -9.84 25.64 22.96
CA LEU A 3 -9.96 24.49 22.07
C LEU A 3 -9.13 23.39 22.71
N THR A 4 -9.60 22.84 23.82
CA THR A 4 -8.96 21.73 24.51
C THR A 4 -10.06 20.74 24.87
N ASP A 5 -9.82 19.47 24.56
CA ASP A 5 -10.62 18.28 24.94
C ASP A 5 -11.49 17.62 23.86
N ALA A 6 -11.16 17.81 22.57
CA ALA A 6 -11.42 16.73 21.62
C ALA A 6 -10.21 15.79 21.61
N PRO A 7 -10.32 14.54 22.09
CA PRO A 7 -9.24 13.58 21.92
C PRO A 7 -8.88 13.50 20.43
N LEU A 8 -7.61 13.73 20.10
CA LEU A 8 -7.05 13.63 18.74
C LEU A 8 -7.13 12.20 18.16
N HIS A 9 -7.85 11.29 18.83
CA HIS A 9 -8.02 9.89 18.47
C HIS A 9 -8.95 9.66 17.26
N HIS A 10 -9.69 10.66 16.80
CA HIS A 10 -10.59 10.49 15.66
C HIS A 10 -9.93 10.80 14.30
N LEU A 11 -8.66 11.22 14.32
CA LEU A 11 -7.82 11.27 13.12
C LEU A 11 -6.90 10.04 13.02
N TYR A 12 -7.17 8.97 13.78
CA TYR A 12 -6.52 7.70 13.57
C TYR A 12 -7.01 7.10 12.25
N SER A 13 -6.15 7.27 11.23
CA SER A 13 -5.66 6.19 10.38
C SER A 13 -6.65 5.05 10.16
N LEU A 14 -7.02 4.82 8.90
CA LEU A 14 -7.61 3.57 8.41
C LEU A 14 -7.15 2.37 9.27
N GLY A 15 -8.09 1.71 9.97
CA GLY A 15 -7.76 0.55 10.81
C GLY A 15 -7.17 -0.59 9.99
N ALA A 16 -6.57 -1.59 10.66
CA ALA A 16 -6.00 -2.78 10.00
C ALA A 16 -7.03 -3.48 9.08
N GLU A 17 -8.30 -3.44 9.47
CA GLU A 17 -9.44 -3.97 8.72
C GLU A 17 -9.68 -3.22 7.41
N ALA A 18 -9.43 -1.90 7.38
CA ALA A 18 -9.54 -1.08 6.17
C ALA A 18 -8.41 -1.37 5.15
N LEU A 19 -7.38 -2.08 5.58
CA LEU A 19 -6.30 -2.62 4.74
C LEU A 19 -6.59 -4.08 4.31
N GLY A 20 -7.77 -4.62 4.64
CA GLY A 20 -8.18 -5.95 4.21
C GLY A 20 -7.57 -7.09 5.02
N ILE A 21 -7.01 -6.81 6.20
CA ILE A 21 -6.61 -7.83 7.17
C ILE A 21 -7.88 -8.33 7.87
N VAL A 22 -8.11 -9.64 7.84
CA VAL A 22 -9.35 -10.25 8.35
C VAL A 22 -9.14 -11.19 9.54
N ASP A 23 -7.91 -11.66 9.76
CA ASP A 23 -7.59 -12.48 10.92
C ASP A 23 -7.55 -11.62 12.19
N PRO A 24 -8.34 -11.96 13.24
CA PRO A 24 -8.40 -11.17 14.46
C PRO A 24 -7.08 -11.03 15.23
N ASP A 25 -6.19 -12.03 15.15
CA ASP A 25 -4.91 -11.98 15.84
C ASP A 25 -3.90 -11.13 15.06
N ASP A 26 -3.94 -11.19 13.71
CA ASP A 26 -3.18 -10.26 12.86
C ASP A 26 -3.64 -8.82 13.07
N ILE A 27 -4.95 -8.57 13.15
CA ILE A 27 -5.51 -7.24 13.43
C ILE A 27 -4.95 -6.70 14.76
N LYS A 28 -5.01 -7.49 15.84
CA LYS A 28 -4.48 -7.06 17.15
C LYS A 28 -2.98 -6.76 17.08
N TRP A 29 -2.24 -7.61 16.39
CA TRP A 29 -0.80 -7.44 16.24
C TRP A 29 -0.45 -6.18 15.44
N VAL A 30 -1.13 -5.94 14.31
CA VAL A 30 -0.94 -4.74 13.49
C VAL A 30 -1.32 -3.49 14.27
N VAL A 31 -2.51 -3.45 14.87
CA VAL A 31 -2.97 -2.27 15.63
C VAL A 31 -1.99 -1.88 16.74
N LYS A 32 -1.39 -2.85 17.42
CA LYS A 32 -0.33 -2.60 18.42
C LYS A 32 0.95 -2.03 17.81
N SER A 33 1.20 -2.29 16.54
CA SER A 33 2.43 -1.91 15.83
C SER A 33 2.29 -0.60 15.06
N LEU A 34 1.07 -0.04 14.95
CA LEU A 34 0.82 1.23 14.29
C LEU A 34 1.33 2.42 15.11
N THR A 35 1.82 3.43 14.40
CA THR A 35 2.13 4.75 14.96
C THR A 35 1.40 5.82 14.15
N PRO A 36 1.14 7.03 14.71
CA PRO A 36 0.49 8.09 13.96
C PRO A 36 1.29 8.48 12.71
N GLN A 37 0.68 8.36 11.52
CA GLN A 37 1.31 8.77 10.26
C GLN A 37 1.46 10.30 10.21
N PRO A 38 2.68 10.84 10.01
CA PRO A 38 2.86 12.28 9.85
C PRO A 38 2.13 12.80 8.61
N LEU A 39 1.22 13.77 8.81
CA LEU A 39 0.37 14.27 7.72
C LEU A 39 1.18 14.96 6.61
N SER A 40 2.30 15.61 6.95
CA SER A 40 3.17 16.29 5.97
C SER A 40 3.64 15.37 4.85
N CYS A 41 3.89 14.09 5.15
CA CYS A 41 4.30 13.10 4.14
C CYS A 41 3.24 12.84 3.06
N LEU A 42 1.97 13.22 3.29
CA LEU A 42 0.87 13.04 2.34
C LEU A 42 0.52 14.32 1.57
N VAL A 43 0.78 15.50 2.15
CA VAL A 43 0.31 16.79 1.62
C VAL A 43 1.43 17.69 1.13
N GLU A 44 2.69 17.38 1.45
CA GLU A 44 3.83 18.11 0.95
C GLU A 44 3.90 18.02 -0.57
N GLN A 45 4.21 19.15 -1.21
CA GLN A 45 4.33 19.22 -2.66
C GLN A 45 5.57 18.48 -3.12
N LEU A 46 5.39 17.48 -3.99
CA LEU A 46 6.48 16.77 -4.62
C LEU A 46 7.05 17.56 -5.81
N HIS A 47 8.37 17.67 -5.88
CA HIS A 47 9.10 18.16 -7.05
C HIS A 47 9.63 16.98 -7.87
N PHE A 48 8.94 16.66 -8.96
CA PHE A 48 9.33 15.60 -9.88
C PHE A 48 10.43 16.09 -10.82
N THR A 49 11.47 15.28 -11.01
CA THR A 49 12.65 15.61 -11.83
C THR A 49 12.72 14.82 -13.13
N SER A 50 11.70 14.00 -13.43
CA SER A 50 11.66 13.07 -14.56
C SER A 50 12.73 11.98 -14.52
N LYS A 51 13.43 11.80 -13.39
CA LYS A 51 14.44 10.72 -13.23
C LYS A 51 13.82 9.32 -13.28
N GLU A 52 12.54 9.20 -13.00
CA GLU A 52 11.77 7.96 -13.15
C GLU A 52 11.75 7.45 -14.60
N GLU A 53 11.95 8.32 -15.60
CA GLU A 53 12.05 7.92 -17.01
C GLU A 53 13.31 7.10 -17.30
N LEU A 54 14.31 7.11 -16.39
CA LEU A 54 15.51 6.29 -16.49
C LEU A 54 15.27 4.82 -16.07
N ILE A 55 14.09 4.51 -15.54
CA ILE A 55 13.73 3.16 -15.09
C ILE A 55 13.01 2.44 -16.24
N ASP A 56 13.68 1.45 -16.82
CA ASP A 56 13.18 0.66 -17.94
C ASP A 56 12.37 -0.58 -17.49
N GLN A 57 12.44 -0.92 -16.21
CA GLN A 57 11.87 -2.12 -15.64
C GLN A 57 11.08 -1.82 -14.37
N CYS A 58 9.75 -1.85 -14.47
CA CYS A 58 8.86 -1.66 -13.33
C CYS A 58 7.94 -2.87 -13.13
N THR A 59 7.51 -3.08 -11.89
CA THR A 59 6.52 -4.10 -11.52
C THR A 59 5.51 -3.49 -10.57
N PHE A 60 4.22 -3.58 -10.92
CA PHE A 60 3.10 -3.17 -10.09
C PHE A 60 2.30 -4.41 -9.71
N ILE A 61 2.24 -4.73 -8.43
CA ILE A 61 1.50 -5.88 -7.92
C ILE A 61 0.15 -5.38 -7.38
N LEU A 62 -0.95 -5.87 -7.96
CA LEU A 62 -2.30 -5.49 -7.52
C LEU A 62 -2.82 -6.46 -6.45
N ALA A 63 -3.25 -5.93 -5.31
CA ALA A 63 -4.06 -6.64 -4.32
C ALA A 63 -5.53 -6.62 -4.75
N GLU A 64 -6.03 -7.73 -5.29
CA GLU A 64 -7.34 -7.78 -5.93
C GLU A 64 -8.49 -7.51 -4.95
N ARG A 65 -8.40 -8.02 -3.70
CA ARG A 65 -9.47 -7.86 -2.71
C ARG A 65 -9.50 -6.45 -2.12
N GLN A 66 -8.43 -5.67 -2.29
CA GLN A 66 -8.38 -4.33 -1.75
C GLN A 66 -9.28 -3.39 -2.56
N LYS A 67 -10.30 -2.85 -1.88
CA LYS A 67 -11.28 -1.92 -2.46
C LYS A 67 -10.77 -0.48 -2.41
N SER A 68 -9.59 -0.24 -2.96
CA SER A 68 -8.96 1.09 -3.01
C SER A 68 -8.86 1.63 -4.45
N ASN A 69 -8.46 2.89 -4.57
CA ASN A 69 -8.22 3.55 -5.85
C ASN A 69 -7.07 2.93 -6.66
N ASN A 70 -6.34 1.92 -6.16
CA ASN A 70 -5.21 1.29 -6.84
C ASN A 70 -5.57 0.56 -8.14
N HIS A 71 -6.85 0.21 -8.32
CA HIS A 71 -7.37 -0.34 -9.58
C HIS A 71 -7.29 0.66 -10.74
N SER A 72 -7.39 1.96 -10.47
CA SER A 72 -7.30 3.01 -11.50
C SER A 72 -5.87 3.16 -12.07
N PRO A 73 -4.81 3.32 -11.25
CA PRO A 73 -3.43 3.22 -11.71
C PRO A 73 -3.13 1.90 -12.44
N TYR A 74 -3.60 0.76 -11.92
CA TYR A 74 -3.41 -0.53 -12.59
C TYR A 74 -3.97 -0.50 -14.02
N ALA A 75 -5.22 -0.05 -14.19
CA ALA A 75 -5.84 0.07 -15.51
C ALA A 75 -5.11 1.04 -16.45
N ARG A 76 -4.46 2.09 -15.91
CA ARG A 76 -3.67 3.05 -16.71
C ARG A 76 -2.29 2.52 -17.13
N LEU A 77 -1.72 1.60 -16.36
CA LEU A 77 -0.35 1.10 -16.56
C LEU A 77 -0.31 -0.24 -17.29
N LYS A 78 -1.40 -1.02 -17.26
CA LYS A 78 -1.40 -2.40 -17.74
C LYS A 78 -0.95 -2.63 -19.18
N ASP A 79 -1.17 -1.64 -20.05
CA ASP A 79 -0.85 -1.74 -21.47
C ASP A 79 0.53 -1.12 -21.81
N LYS A 80 1.29 -0.67 -20.80
CA LYS A 80 2.62 -0.07 -20.99
C LYS A 80 3.71 -1.12 -20.88
N LEU A 81 4.57 -1.21 -21.91
CA LEU A 81 5.62 -2.23 -22.05
C LEU A 81 6.62 -2.29 -20.89
N ILE A 82 6.90 -1.16 -20.21
CA ILE A 82 7.88 -1.13 -19.11
C ILE A 82 7.38 -1.83 -17.84
N TRP A 83 6.06 -2.05 -17.73
CA TRP A 83 5.42 -2.56 -16.52
C TRP A 83 5.08 -4.05 -16.62
N LYS A 84 5.49 -4.83 -15.62
CA LYS A 84 4.84 -6.10 -15.28
C LYS A 84 3.73 -5.85 -14.28
N MET A 85 2.61 -6.55 -14.44
CA MET A 85 1.37 -6.22 -13.72
C MET A 85 0.71 -7.47 -13.11
N PRO A 86 1.41 -8.21 -12.23
CA PRO A 86 0.81 -9.36 -11.55
C PRO A 86 -0.35 -8.93 -10.63
N VAL A 87 -1.33 -9.81 -10.50
CA VAL A 87 -2.47 -9.66 -9.59
C VAL A 87 -2.42 -10.79 -8.58
N LEU A 88 -2.58 -10.46 -7.30
CA LEU A 88 -2.66 -11.42 -6.21
C LEU A 88 -4.02 -11.27 -5.51
N ASN A 89 -4.70 -12.39 -5.29
CA ASN A 89 -6.00 -12.43 -4.60
C ASN A 89 -5.81 -12.27 -3.08
N CYS A 90 -5.54 -11.04 -2.64
CA CYS A 90 -5.18 -10.69 -1.27
C CYS A 90 -5.67 -9.27 -0.90
N GLY A 91 -5.62 -8.96 0.40
CA GLY A 91 -5.80 -7.62 0.96
C GLY A 91 -4.63 -6.69 0.67
N HIS A 92 -4.72 -5.43 1.10
CA HIS A 92 -3.68 -4.42 0.84
C HIS A 92 -2.32 -4.83 1.41
N ASP A 93 -2.33 -5.34 2.64
CA ASP A 93 -1.12 -5.74 3.35
C ASP A 93 -0.76 -7.19 2.98
N MET A 94 -0.37 -7.36 1.71
CA MET A 94 0.01 -8.65 1.12
C MET A 94 1.09 -9.40 1.92
N MET A 95 1.97 -8.66 2.60
CA MET A 95 3.04 -9.22 3.45
C MET A 95 2.51 -9.95 4.68
N ILE A 96 1.27 -9.65 5.09
CA ILE A 96 0.60 -10.27 6.22
C ILE A 96 -0.32 -11.38 5.69
N ASP A 97 -1.10 -11.08 4.66
CA ASP A 97 -2.15 -11.96 4.15
C ASP A 97 -1.61 -13.15 3.34
N ILE A 98 -0.60 -12.94 2.48
CA ILE A 98 -0.04 -13.98 1.60
C ILE A 98 1.50 -13.88 1.45
N PRO A 99 2.27 -13.86 2.55
CA PRO A 99 3.70 -13.61 2.54
C PRO A 99 4.48 -14.51 1.56
N ASP A 100 4.22 -15.82 1.57
CA ASP A 100 4.96 -16.77 0.72
C ASP A 100 4.79 -16.49 -0.78
N ALA A 101 3.55 -16.20 -1.21
CA ALA A 101 3.24 -15.91 -2.60
C ALA A 101 3.88 -14.59 -3.05
N LEU A 102 3.84 -13.56 -2.20
CA LEU A 102 4.48 -12.29 -2.48
C LEU A 102 6.02 -12.44 -2.51
N THR A 103 6.61 -13.15 -1.55
CA THR A 103 8.06 -13.42 -1.54
C THR A 103 8.50 -14.15 -2.80
N ALA A 104 7.79 -15.21 -3.20
CA ALA A 104 8.12 -15.95 -4.43
C ALA A 104 8.06 -15.05 -5.68
N LEU A 105 7.14 -14.09 -5.72
CA LEU A 105 7.05 -13.11 -6.80
C LEU A 105 8.23 -12.13 -6.76
N LEU A 106 8.53 -11.53 -5.60
CA LEU A 106 9.62 -10.57 -5.46
C LEU A 106 10.99 -11.20 -5.78
N LEU A 107 11.21 -12.46 -5.40
CA LEU A 107 12.44 -13.19 -5.75
C LEU A 107 12.60 -13.37 -7.26
N LYS A 108 11.51 -13.54 -8.02
CA LYS A 108 11.58 -13.62 -9.48
C LYS A 108 12.00 -12.30 -10.11
N GLU A 109 11.70 -11.17 -9.49
CA GLU A 109 12.08 -9.85 -9.99
C GLU A 109 13.57 -9.52 -9.73
N LEU A 110 14.24 -10.21 -8.79
CA LEU A 110 15.69 -10.05 -8.56
C LEU A 110 16.56 -10.57 -9.70
N HIS A 111 16.01 -11.44 -10.56
CA HIS A 111 16.74 -12.08 -11.66
C HIS A 111 16.35 -11.52 -13.03
N ARG A 112 15.80 -10.31 -13.07
CA ARG A 112 15.31 -9.64 -14.28
C ARG A 112 16.40 -8.84 -15.00
#